data_AF-A0A4Q3CXW5-F1
#
_entry.id   AF-A0A4Q3CXW5-F1
#
_cell.length_a   1.000
_cell.length_b   1.000
_cell.length_c   1.000
_cell.angle_alpha   90.00
_cell.angle_beta   90.00
_cell.angle_gamma   90.00
#
_symmetry.space_group_name_H-M   'P 1'
#
loop_
_entity.id
_entity.type
_entity.pdbx_description
1 polymer ?
#
loop_
_entity_poly.entity_id
_entity_poly.type
_entity_poly.pdbx_seq_one_letter_code
_entity_poly.pdbx_strand_id
1 'polypeptide(L)'
;EEAEFFSFGTNDLTQTALGISRDDASRFLKTYEERGIYEKDPFVSIDRDGVGELVRIGCDRGRATRPRLKLGVCGEHGGDPSSIFFFEETGLDYVSASPFRVPVARLAAAHAVLKKAR
;
A
#
# COMPACT_ATOMS: atom_id res chain seq x y z
N GLU A 1 8.27 20.01 6.30
CA GLU A 1 8.58 21.17 5.43
C GLU A 1 9.72 20.88 4.45
N GLU A 2 10.65 19.98 4.77
CA GLU A 2 11.76 19.59 3.89
C GLU A 2 11.33 18.74 2.67
N ALA A 3 10.79 17.54 2.88
CA ALA A 3 10.63 16.51 1.84
C ALA A 3 9.68 16.89 0.68
N GLU A 4 10.20 16.90 -0.56
CA GLU A 4 9.45 17.25 -1.78
C GLU A 4 8.52 16.14 -2.31
N PHE A 5 8.73 14.92 -1.85
CA PHE A 5 7.88 13.77 -2.15
C PHE A 5 7.94 12.74 -1.01
N PHE A 6 6.93 11.88 -0.93
CA PHE A 6 6.96 10.66 -0.12
C PHE A 6 6.92 9.43 -1.00
N SER A 7 7.72 8.43 -0.65
CA SER A 7 7.59 7.07 -1.15
C SER A 7 7.34 6.16 0.04
N PHE A 8 6.10 5.68 0.18
CA PHE A 8 5.74 4.76 1.25
C PHE A 8 6.44 3.42 1.06
N GLY A 9 7.40 3.13 1.93
CA GLY A 9 8.02 1.80 2.08
C GLY A 9 7.07 0.88 2.83
N THR A 10 6.02 0.41 2.16
CA THR A 10 4.91 -0.31 2.82
C THR A 10 5.35 -1.63 3.45
N ASN A 11 6.42 -2.27 2.98
CA ASN A 11 6.96 -3.47 3.63
C ASN A 11 7.40 -3.17 5.07
N ASP A 12 8.28 -2.19 5.26
CA ASP A 12 8.78 -1.82 6.59
C ASP A 12 7.70 -1.17 7.45
N LEU A 13 6.78 -0.42 6.82
CA LEU A 13 5.63 0.15 7.51
C LEU A 13 4.73 -0.96 8.06
N THR A 14 4.44 -2.01 7.28
CA THR A 14 3.70 -3.19 7.76
C THR A 14 4.43 -3.88 8.91
N GLN A 15 5.74 -4.10 8.79
CA GLN A 15 6.52 -4.74 9.87
C GLN A 15 6.41 -3.96 11.18
N THR A 16 6.57 -2.64 11.09
CA THR A 16 6.59 -1.75 12.27
C THR A 16 5.20 -1.58 12.86
N ALA A 17 4.18 -1.39 12.02
CA ALA A 17 2.80 -1.17 12.47
C ALA A 17 2.19 -2.42 13.11
N LEU A 18 2.45 -3.60 12.53
CA LEU A 18 1.89 -4.86 13.02
C LEU A 18 2.79 -5.57 14.03
N GLY A 19 4.04 -5.13 14.19
CA GLY A 19 5.03 -5.80 15.05
C GLY A 19 5.42 -7.19 14.53
N ILE A 20 5.41 -7.38 13.21
CA ILE A 20 5.70 -8.66 12.56
C ILE A 20 6.99 -8.55 11.75
N SER A 21 8.01 -9.32 12.11
CA SER A 21 9.18 -9.57 11.27
C SER A 21 8.77 -10.38 10.04
N ARG A 22 8.99 -9.86 8.83
CA ARG A 22 8.64 -10.56 7.58
C ARG A 22 9.37 -11.89 7.44
N ASP A 23 10.62 -11.96 7.88
CA ASP A 23 11.44 -13.16 7.80
C ASP A 23 10.93 -14.29 8.70
N ASP A 24 10.27 -13.93 9.81
CA ASP A 24 9.68 -14.90 10.75
C ASP A 24 8.19 -15.15 10.50
N ALA A 25 7.54 -14.30 9.72
CA ALA A 25 6.08 -14.29 9.52
C ALA A 25 5.55 -15.58 8.88
N SER A 26 6.35 -16.20 8.00
CA SER A 26 6.00 -17.45 7.30
C SER A 26 5.65 -18.60 8.24
N ARG A 27 6.11 -18.56 9.51
CA ARG A 27 5.84 -19.59 10.51
C ARG A 27 4.40 -19.59 11.03
N PHE A 28 3.67 -18.48 10.90
CA PHE A 28 2.33 -18.35 11.50
C PHE A 28 1.31 -17.63 10.62
N LEU A 29 1.71 -16.79 9.66
CA LEU A 29 0.77 -16.03 8.83
C LEU A 29 -0.21 -16.92 8.07
N LYS A 30 0.25 -18.05 7.53
CA LYS A 30 -0.63 -19.02 6.88
C LYS A 30 -1.72 -19.53 7.81
N THR A 31 -1.39 -19.81 9.07
CA THR A 31 -2.36 -20.22 10.09
C THR A 31 -3.34 -19.09 10.43
N TYR A 32 -2.89 -17.83 10.39
CA TYR A 32 -3.75 -16.67 10.62
C TYR A 32 -4.73 -16.49 9.46
N GLU A 33 -4.29 -16.70 8.21
CA GLU A 33 -5.15 -16.71 7.02
C GLU A 33 -6.18 -17.84 7.11
N GLU A 34 -5.76 -19.07 7.41
CA GLU A 34 -6.65 -20.24 7.55
C GLU A 34 -7.69 -20.07 8.67
N ARG A 35 -7.38 -19.26 9.70
CA ARG A 35 -8.29 -18.93 10.81
C ARG A 35 -9.09 -17.65 10.57
N GLY A 36 -8.91 -16.97 9.44
CA GLY A 36 -9.60 -15.72 9.12
C GLY A 36 -9.21 -14.55 10.02
N ILE A 37 -8.03 -14.60 10.66
CA ILE A 37 -7.49 -13.46 11.42
C ILE A 37 -7.05 -12.36 10.43
N TYR A 38 -6.44 -12.77 9.32
CA TYR A 38 -6.21 -11.94 8.15
C TYR A 38 -6.91 -12.57 6.95
N GLU A 39 -7.56 -11.77 6.11
CA GLU A 39 -8.12 -12.28 4.86
C GLU A 39 -7.03 -12.70 3.86
N LYS A 40 -5.88 -12.02 3.92
CA LYS A 40 -4.72 -12.24 3.07
C LYS A 40 -3.46 -11.77 3.80
N ASP A 41 -2.31 -12.38 3.49
CA ASP A 41 -1.00 -11.96 3.97
C ASP A 41 -0.80 -10.42 3.85
N PRO A 42 -0.61 -9.70 4.97
CA PRO A 42 -0.47 -8.25 5.00
C PRO A 42 0.83 -7.72 4.37
N PHE A 43 1.77 -8.60 3.99
CA PHE A 43 2.95 -8.26 3.19
C PHE A 43 2.74 -8.41 1.68
N VAL A 44 1.62 -9.01 1.26
CA VAL A 44 1.23 -9.17 -0.15
C VAL A 44 0.15 -8.17 -0.53
N SER A 45 -0.85 -7.97 0.34
CA SER A 45 -1.91 -7.00 0.14
C SER A 45 -2.03 -6.10 1.35
N ILE A 46 -2.15 -4.80 1.13
CA ILE A 46 -2.12 -3.82 2.21
C ILE A 46 -3.27 -4.06 3.19
N ASP A 47 -2.94 -4.14 4.46
CA ASP A 47 -3.93 -4.06 5.55
C ASP A 47 -4.55 -2.66 5.52
N ARG A 48 -5.79 -2.54 5.04
CA ARG A 48 -6.47 -1.24 4.82
C ARG A 48 -6.83 -0.51 6.11
N ASP A 49 -7.03 -1.24 7.19
CA ASP A 49 -7.58 -0.69 8.44
C ASP A 49 -6.48 -0.32 9.44
N GLY A 50 -5.35 -1.04 9.44
CA GLY A 50 -4.17 -0.67 10.23
C GLY A 50 -3.13 0.10 9.41
N VAL A 51 -2.36 -0.61 8.58
CA VAL A 51 -1.25 0.00 7.81
C VAL A 51 -1.75 1.06 6.84
N GLY A 52 -2.90 0.82 6.20
CA GLY A 52 -3.56 1.75 5.29
C GLY A 52 -3.95 3.05 5.97
N GLU A 53 -4.37 3.02 7.24
CA GLU A 53 -4.69 4.23 8.00
C GLU A 53 -3.45 5.10 8.22
N LEU A 54 -2.29 4.50 8.49
CA LEU A 54 -1.02 5.23 8.55
C LEU A 54 -0.66 5.88 7.22
N VAL A 55 -0.95 5.21 6.09
CA VAL A 55 -0.76 5.79 4.76
C VAL A 55 -1.71 6.98 4.56
N ARG A 56 -3.00 6.88 4.91
CA ARG A 56 -3.97 7.99 4.83
C ARG A 56 -3.50 9.19 5.64
N ILE A 57 -3.13 8.97 6.91
CA ILE A 57 -2.60 10.01 7.79
C ILE A 57 -1.37 10.69 7.18
N GLY A 58 -0.44 9.91 6.62
CA GLY A 58 0.76 10.42 5.95
C GLY A 58 0.43 11.29 4.73
N CYS A 59 -0.55 10.86 3.92
CA CYS A 59 -1.00 11.61 2.75
C CYS A 59 -1.65 12.93 3.15
N ASP A 60 -2.60 12.89 4.10
CA ASP A 60 -3.37 14.06 4.54
C ASP A 60 -2.49 15.09 5.21
N ARG A 61 -1.67 14.68 6.18
CA ARG A 61 -0.76 15.60 6.89
C ARG A 61 0.34 16.13 5.99
N GLY A 62 0.86 15.29 5.09
CA GLY A 62 1.84 15.72 4.09
C GLY A 62 1.30 16.81 3.18
N ARG A 63 0.11 16.61 2.61
CA ARG A 63 -0.54 17.59 1.73
C ARG A 63 -1.09 18.80 2.46
N ALA A 64 -1.49 18.68 3.72
CA ALA A 64 -1.83 19.83 4.56
C ALA A 64 -0.65 20.81 4.71
N THR A 65 0.58 20.27 4.75
CA THR A 65 1.81 21.09 4.86
C THR A 65 2.31 21.55 3.49
N ARG A 66 2.27 20.67 2.47
CA ARG A 66 2.69 20.97 1.09
C ARG A 66 1.62 20.46 0.11
N PRO A 67 0.70 21.33 -0.37
CA PRO A 67 -0.45 20.90 -1.18
C PRO A 67 -0.11 20.13 -2.46
N ARG A 68 1.07 20.37 -3.04
CA ARG A 68 1.57 19.69 -4.24
C ARG A 68 2.60 18.59 -3.95
N LEU A 69 2.65 18.10 -2.71
CA LEU A 69 3.54 17.01 -2.32
C LEU A 69 3.25 15.79 -3.17
N LYS A 70 4.29 15.26 -3.82
CA LYS A 70 4.19 14.03 -4.61
C LYS A 70 4.18 12.82 -3.70
N LEU A 71 3.19 11.95 -3.85
CA LEU A 71 3.01 10.78 -3.02
C LEU A 71 3.08 9.51 -3.87
N GLY A 72 3.87 8.53 -3.46
CA GLY A 72 3.86 7.24 -4.11
C GLY A 72 4.19 6.11 -3.15
N VAL A 73 4.17 4.89 -3.67
CA VAL A 73 4.44 3.67 -2.92
C VAL A 73 5.44 2.80 -3.68
N CYS A 74 6.32 2.16 -2.93
CA CYS A 74 7.22 1.13 -3.45
C CYS A 74 7.05 -0.18 -2.66
N GLY A 75 7.48 -1.28 -3.28
CA GLY A 75 7.45 -2.61 -2.67
C GLY A 75 6.41 -3.53 -3.29
N GLU A 76 6.10 -4.62 -2.58
CA GLU A 76 5.25 -5.70 -3.10
C GLU A 76 3.81 -5.22 -3.37
N HIS A 77 3.27 -4.38 -2.48
CA HIS A 77 1.94 -3.80 -2.58
C HIS A 77 1.74 -2.93 -3.82
N GLY A 78 2.81 -2.34 -4.37
CA GLY A 78 2.74 -1.54 -5.59
C GLY A 78 2.36 -2.36 -6.83
N GLY A 79 2.43 -3.70 -6.75
CA GLY A 79 2.01 -4.62 -7.81
C GLY A 79 0.76 -5.45 -7.47
N ASP A 80 0.14 -5.26 -6.30
CA ASP A 80 -1.07 -5.97 -5.89
C ASP A 80 -2.32 -5.15 -6.26
N PRO A 81 -3.26 -5.68 -7.07
CA PRO A 81 -4.42 -4.93 -7.51
C PRO A 81 -5.26 -4.34 -6.36
N SER A 82 -5.56 -5.10 -5.30
CA SER A 82 -6.37 -4.59 -4.17
C SER A 82 -5.71 -3.38 -3.49
N SER A 83 -4.40 -3.45 -3.31
CA SER A 83 -3.59 -2.37 -2.77
C SER A 83 -3.56 -1.16 -3.70
N ILE A 84 -3.43 -1.35 -5.01
CA ILE A 84 -3.46 -0.26 -5.99
C ILE A 84 -4.80 0.49 -5.97
N PHE A 85 -5.92 -0.23 -5.86
CA PHE A 85 -7.23 0.40 -5.69
C PHE A 85 -7.28 1.27 -4.43
N PHE A 86 -6.72 0.76 -3.32
CA PHE A 86 -6.61 1.53 -2.07
C PHE A 86 -5.74 2.79 -2.22
N PHE A 87 -4.60 2.67 -2.90
CA PHE A 87 -3.70 3.81 -3.12
C PHE A 87 -4.31 4.89 -4.03
N GLU A 88 -5.09 4.49 -5.04
CA GLU A 88 -5.87 5.41 -5.86
C GLU A 88 -6.99 6.10 -5.05
N GLU A 89 -7.70 5.36 -4.19
CA GLU A 89 -8.70 5.91 -3.26
C GLU A 89 -8.08 6.95 -2.31
N THR A 90 -6.87 6.67 -1.83
CA THR A 90 -6.10 7.55 -0.92
C THR A 90 -5.43 8.72 -1.66
N GLY A 91 -5.40 8.69 -3.00
CA GLY A 91 -4.90 9.77 -3.83
C GLY A 91 -3.38 9.81 -3.98
N LEU A 92 -2.70 8.66 -3.97
CA LEU A 92 -1.29 8.59 -4.36
C LEU A 92 -1.11 8.99 -5.84
N ASP A 93 0.00 9.63 -6.17
CA ASP A 93 0.37 10.05 -7.52
C ASP A 93 0.93 8.90 -8.37
N TYR A 94 1.58 7.90 -7.75
CA TYR A 94 2.15 6.77 -8.48
C TYR A 94 2.30 5.50 -7.62
N VAL A 95 2.42 4.35 -8.30
CA VAL A 95 2.84 3.08 -7.71
C VAL A 95 4.12 2.61 -8.42
N SER A 96 5.04 2.00 -7.66
CA SER A 96 6.26 1.39 -8.17
C SER A 96 6.28 -0.09 -7.86
N ALA A 97 6.42 -0.93 -8.89
CA ALA A 97 6.38 -2.38 -8.80
C ALA A 97 7.58 -3.01 -9.52
N SER A 98 7.84 -4.29 -9.23
CA SER A 98 8.86 -5.06 -9.96
C SER A 98 8.55 -5.12 -11.47
N PRO A 99 9.57 -5.22 -12.35
CA PRO A 99 9.38 -5.12 -13.80
C PRO A 99 8.27 -6.00 -14.36
N PHE A 100 8.16 -7.25 -13.87
CA PHE A 100 7.15 -8.21 -14.32
C PHE A 100 5.74 -7.89 -13.84
N ARG A 101 5.58 -7.11 -12.75
CA ARG A 101 4.29 -6.67 -12.23
C ARG A 101 3.83 -5.34 -12.81
N VAL A 102 4.69 -4.60 -13.54
CA VAL A 102 4.32 -3.34 -14.18
C VAL A 102 3.06 -3.46 -15.08
N PRO A 103 2.90 -4.49 -15.94
CA PRO A 103 1.69 -4.64 -16.74
C PRO A 103 0.42 -4.80 -15.89
N VAL A 104 0.51 -5.60 -14.82
CA VAL A 104 -0.60 -5.81 -13.87
C VAL A 104 -0.93 -4.52 -13.14
N ALA A 105 0.08 -3.80 -12.66
CA ALA A 105 -0.10 -2.54 -11.95
C ALA A 105 -0.78 -1.47 -12.83
N ARG A 106 -0.37 -1.38 -14.10
CA ARG A 106 -1.01 -0.47 -15.08
C ARG A 106 -2.48 -0.80 -15.31
N LEU A 107 -2.81 -2.08 -15.47
CA LEU A 107 -4.19 -2.52 -15.66
C LEU A 107 -5.05 -2.26 -14.41
N ALA A 108 -4.51 -2.57 -13.23
CA ALA A 108 -5.18 -2.32 -11.96
C ALA A 108 -5.43 -0.83 -11.72
N ALA A 109 -4.45 0.04 -11.99
CA ALA A 109 -4.60 1.49 -11.88
C ALA A 109 -5.69 2.02 -12.83
N ALA A 110 -5.72 1.55 -14.08
CA ALA A 110 -6.77 1.91 -15.03
C ALA A 110 -8.17 1.50 -14.53
N HIS A 111 -8.30 0.27 -14.00
CA HIS A 111 -9.56 -0.20 -13.44
C HIS A 111 -9.99 0.57 -12.18
N ALA A 112 -9.04 0.96 -11.32
CA ALA A 112 -9.32 1.76 -10.13
C ALA A 112 -9.94 3.11 -10.51
N VAL A 113 -9.36 3.81 -11.49
CA VAL A 113 -9.89 5.07 -12.02
C VAL A 113 -11.28 4.88 -12.64
N LEU A 114 -11.47 3.84 -13.46
CA LEU A 114 -12.76 3.56 -14.09
C LEU A 114 -13.87 3.24 -13.09
N LYS A 115 -13.54 2.56 -11.98
CA LYS A 115 -14.50 2.24 -10.92
C LYS A 115 -14.90 3.48 -10.11
N LYS A 116 -13.98 4.42 -9.90
CA LYS A 116 -14.22 5.70 -9.21
C LYS A 116 -15.08 6.67 -10.03
N ALA A 117 -15.03 6.58 -11.36
CA ALA A 117 -15.79 7.44 -12.27
C ALA A 117 -17.26 7.03 -12.45
N ARG A 118 -17.68 5.89 -11.89
CA ARG A 118 -19.07 5.41 -11.86
C ARG A 118 -19.73 5.79 -10.54
#